data_AF-A0A2V2Q898-F1
#
_entry.id   AF-A0A2V2Q898-F1
#
_cell.length_a   1.000
_cell.length_b   1.000
_cell.length_c   1.000
_cell.angle_alpha   90.00
_cell.angle_beta   90.00
_cell.angle_gamma   90.00
#
_symmetry.space_group_name_H-M   'P 1'
#
loop_
_entity.id
_entity.type
_entity.pdbx_description
1 polymer ?
#
loop_
_entity_poly.entity_id
_entity_poly.type
_entity_poly.pdbx_seq_one_letter_code
_entity_poly.pdbx_strand_id
1 'polypeptide(L)' 'MSVDTVSLTGWGRTAPTTAVRFRPRTYEEAAAVVRGRGPRGALARGLGRAP' A
#
# COMPACT_ATOMS: atom_id res chain seq x y z
N MET A 1 11.12 5.46 6.54
CA MET A 1 9.85 5.10 5.85
C MET A 1 8.85 6.27 5.77
N SER A 2 8.45 6.69 4.56
CA SER A 2 7.35 7.67 4.36
C SER A 2 5.99 6.97 4.39
N VAL A 3 5.00 7.60 5.05
CA VAL A 3 3.64 7.08 5.24
C VAL A 3 2.61 8.16 4.92
N ASP A 4 1.62 7.84 4.09
CA ASP A 4 0.58 8.78 3.70
C ASP A 4 -0.78 8.10 3.48
N THR A 5 -1.87 8.79 3.85
CA THR A 5 -3.23 8.33 3.53
C THR A 5 -3.59 8.82 2.13
N VAL A 6 -3.88 7.89 1.22
CA VAL A 6 -4.04 8.16 -0.21
C VAL A 6 -5.21 7.37 -0.79
N SER A 7 -5.94 7.98 -1.74
CA SER A 7 -6.93 7.27 -2.55
C SER A 7 -6.24 6.54 -3.69
N LEU A 8 -6.50 5.23 -3.82
CA LEU A 8 -5.91 4.36 -4.82
C LEU A 8 -6.96 3.84 -5.79
N THR A 9 -6.60 3.76 -7.07
CA THR A 9 -7.35 3.06 -8.12
C THR A 9 -6.45 2.05 -8.84
N GLY A 10 -7.05 1.17 -9.64
CA GLY A 10 -6.36 0.46 -10.72
C GLY A 10 -5.98 1.38 -11.89
N TRP A 11 -5.44 0.81 -12.96
CA TRP A 11 -5.10 1.57 -14.18
C TRP A 11 -6.34 2.16 -14.84
N GLY A 12 -7.48 1.44 -14.81
CA GLY A 12 -8.76 1.91 -15.34
C GLY A 12 -9.39 3.08 -14.56
N ARG A 13 -8.79 3.51 -13.44
CA ARG A 13 -9.27 4.63 -12.61
C ARG A 13 -10.69 4.47 -12.07
N THR A 14 -11.15 3.24 -11.90
CA THR A 14 -12.45 2.91 -11.30
C THR A 14 -12.31 2.53 -9.82
N ALA A 15 -13.43 2.54 -9.09
CA ALA A 15 -13.56 2.09 -7.69
C ALA A 15 -12.46 2.60 -6.73
N PRO A 16 -12.32 3.93 -6.54
CA PRO A 16 -11.31 4.48 -5.65
C PRO A 16 -11.51 4.02 -4.21
N THR A 17 -10.43 3.58 -3.57
CA THR A 17 -10.43 3.19 -2.15
C THR A 17 -9.27 3.86 -1.42
N THR A 18 -9.55 4.46 -0.27
CA THR A 18 -8.52 5.08 0.59
C THR A 18 -7.73 4.02 1.36
N ALA A 19 -6.41 4.16 1.37
CA ALA A 19 -5.50 3.31 2.12
C ALA A 19 -4.40 4.13 2.78
N VAL A 20 -3.82 3.60 3.86
CA VAL A 20 -2.53 4.07 4.39
C VAL A 20 -1.43 3.41 3.56
N ARG A 21 -0.66 4.21 2.84
CA ARG A 21 0.43 3.74 1.99
C ARG A 21 1.76 3.88 2.71
N PHE A 22 2.51 2.79 2.74
CA PHE A 22 3.90 2.75 3.17
C PHE A 22 4.81 2.69 1.94
N ARG A 23 5.95 3.40 1.99
CA ARG A 23 7.01 3.32 0.98
C ARG A 23 8.32 2.82 1.58
N PRO A 24 8.44 1.51 1.87
CA PRO A 24 9.68 0.93 2.35
C PRO A 24 10.77 0.99 1.27
N ARG A 25 12.01 1.21 1.70
CA ARG A 25 13.22 1.24 0.87
C ARG A 25 14.15 0.07 1.19
N THR A 26 13.86 -0.70 2.24
CA THR A 26 14.58 -1.92 2.61
C THR A 26 13.62 -3.06 2.93
N TYR A 27 14.19 -4.27 3.00
CA TYR A 27 13.46 -5.47 3.42
C TYR A 27 12.92 -5.34 4.85
N GLU A 28 13.73 -4.81 5.76
CA GLU A 28 13.40 -4.68 7.18
C GLU A 28 12.21 -3.74 7.38
N GLU A 29 12.16 -2.62 6.65
CA GLU A 29 11.02 -1.70 6.67
C GLU A 29 9.74 -2.39 6.17
N ALA A 30 9.81 -3.17 5.08
CA ALA A 30 8.66 -3.91 4.58
C ALA A 30 8.18 -4.98 5.57
N ALA A 31 9.11 -5.72 6.18
CA ALA A 31 8.81 -6.75 7.17
C ALA A 31 8.18 -6.16 8.44
N ALA A 32 8.62 -4.97 8.87
CA ALA A 32 8.00 -4.25 9.99
C ALA A 32 6.52 -3.90 9.70
N VAL A 33 6.19 -3.44 8.49
CA VAL A 33 4.81 -3.12 8.09
C VAL A 33 3.92 -4.37 8.08
N VAL A 34 4.41 -5.48 7.53
CA VAL A 34 3.63 -6.72 7.46
C VAL A 34 3.35 -7.28 8.86
N ARG A 35 4.35 -7.27 9.74
CA ARG A 35 4.20 -7.72 11.14
C ARG A 35 3.32 -6.78 11.96
N GLY A 36 3.37 -5.48 11.71
CA GLY A 36 2.58 -4.46 12.41
C GLY A 36 1.21 -4.16 11.78
N ARG A 37 0.70 -5.01 10.88
CA ARG A 37 -0.55 -4.73 10.15
C ARG A 37 -1.75 -4.59 11.10
N GLY A 38 -2.61 -3.62 10.82
CA GLY A 38 -3.91 -3.48 11.48
C GLY A 38 -4.94 -4.54 11.03
N PRO A 39 -6.16 -4.50 11.57
CA PRO A 39 -7.20 -5.49 11.28
C PRO A 39 -7.65 -5.53 9.80
N ARG A 40 -7.40 -4.45 9.05
CA ARG A 40 -7.65 -4.39 7.60
C ARG A 40 -6.59 -5.10 6.74
N GLY A 41 -5.53 -5.63 7.36
CA GLY A 41 -4.44 -6.31 6.68
C GLY A 41 -3.48 -5.36 5.97
N ALA A 42 -2.58 -5.95 5.16
CA ALA A 42 -1.63 -5.25 4.31
C ALA A 42 -1.53 -5.98 2.96
N LEU A 43 -1.34 -5.23 1.87
CA LEU A 43 -1.21 -5.76 0.51
C LEU A 43 -0.05 -5.07 -0.21
N ALA A 44 0.77 -5.85 -0.91
CA ALA A 44 1.84 -5.31 -1.73
C ALA A 44 1.28 -4.62 -2.98
N ARG A 45 1.89 -3.49 -3.37
CA ARG A 45 1.53 -2.77 -4.59
C ARG A 45 2.75 -2.55 -5.47
N GLY A 46 2.68 -3.03 -6.72
CA GLY A 46 3.67 -2.75 -7.75
C GLY A 46 3.43 -1.39 -8.44
N LEU A 47 3.63 -1.33 -9.76
CA LEU A 47 3.52 -0.10 -10.56
C LEU A 47 2.09 0.43 -10.76
N GLY A 48 1.07 -0.25 -10.20
CA GLY A 48 -0.33 0.16 -10.33
C GLY A 48 -0.90 0.02 -11.74
N ARG A 49 -0.50 -1.04 -12.46
CA ARG A 49 -0.92 -1.32 -13.85
C ARG A 49 -1.92 -2.47 -13.99
N ALA A 50 -2.36 -3.05 -12.87
CA ALA A 50 -3.48 -3.97 -12.88
C ALA A 50 -4.73 -3.23 -13.42
N PRO A 51 -5.56 -3.91 -14.24
CA PRO A 51 -6.77 -3.34 -14.81
C PRO A 51 -7.68 -2.72 -13.73
#